data_AF-A0A6P4FMM5-F1
#
_entry.id   AF-A0A6P4FMM5-F1
#
_cell.length_a   1.000
_cell.length_b   1.000
_cell.length_c   1.000
_cell.angle_alpha   90.00
_cell.angle_beta   90.00
_cell.angle_gamma   90.00
#
_symmetry.space_group_name_H-M   'P 1'
#
loop_
_entity.id
_entity.type
_entity.pdbx_description
1 polymer ?
#
loop_
_entity_poly.entity_id
_entity_poly.type
_entity_poly.pdbx_seq_one_letter_code
_entity_poly.pdbx_strand_id
1 'polypeptide(L)'
;MAIVNEVAAALAESGIPIFAWRGETEEDFWWCIDRCVNAENWQPNMILDDGGDATHLMLKKYPTMFKLVKGIVEESVTGVHRLYQLSKAGKLTVPAMNVNDSVTKTKFDNLYSCKESILDSLKRSTDVMFGGKQVVVCGYGDVGKGCAQALKGQGCIVYITEIDPICALQASMDGFR
;
A
#
# COMPACT_ATOMS: atom_id res chain seq x y z
N MET A 1 10.77 -3.02 -2.37
CA MET A 1 10.60 -4.49 -2.50
C MET A 1 9.51 -4.90 -3.51
N ALA A 2 8.63 -3.99 -3.95
CA ALA A 2 7.49 -4.30 -4.81
C ALA A 2 7.78 -4.29 -6.34
N ILE A 3 8.88 -3.67 -6.78
CA ILE A 3 9.17 -3.54 -8.21
C ILE A 3 9.52 -4.89 -8.84
N VAL A 4 8.89 -5.17 -9.98
CA VAL A 4 9.21 -6.27 -10.88
C VAL A 4 10.03 -5.70 -12.03
N ASN A 5 11.33 -5.99 -12.06
CA ASN A 5 12.30 -5.32 -12.96
C ASN A 5 11.93 -5.50 -14.44
N GLU A 6 11.50 -6.70 -14.82
CA GLU A 6 11.06 -7.01 -16.18
C GLU A 6 9.84 -6.19 -16.63
N VAL A 7 8.93 -5.83 -15.71
CA VAL A 7 7.82 -4.90 -16.01
C VAL A 7 8.36 -3.48 -16.19
N ALA A 8 9.25 -3.02 -15.31
CA ALA A 8 9.86 -1.70 -15.43
C ALA A 8 10.65 -1.55 -16.74
N ALA A 9 11.41 -2.58 -17.12
CA ALA A 9 12.14 -2.63 -18.37
C ALA A 9 11.22 -2.57 -19.59
N ALA A 10 10.12 -3.34 -19.59
CA ALA A 10 9.15 -3.33 -20.69
C ALA A 10 8.47 -1.96 -20.86
N LEU A 11 8.16 -1.28 -19.76
CA LEU A 11 7.61 0.09 -19.80
C LEU A 11 8.62 1.09 -20.37
N ALA A 12 9.88 1.00 -19.95
CA ALA A 12 10.97 1.84 -20.46
C ALA A 12 11.21 1.60 -21.96
N GLU A 13 11.23 0.33 -22.41
CA GLU A 13 11.38 -0.04 -23.82
C GLU A 13 10.20 0.47 -24.68
N SER A 14 9.02 0.56 -24.09
CA SER A 14 7.82 1.16 -24.70
C SER A 14 7.85 2.69 -24.72
N GLY A 15 8.91 3.32 -24.22
CA GLY A 15 9.06 4.78 -24.18
C GLY A 15 8.26 5.48 -23.08
N ILE A 16 7.73 4.74 -22.09
CA ILE A 16 7.05 5.32 -20.93
C ILE A 16 8.10 5.72 -19.90
N PRO A 17 8.16 6.99 -19.45
CA PRO A 17 9.09 7.40 -18.40
C PRO A 17 8.79 6.64 -17.10
N ILE A 18 9.75 5.82 -16.67
CA ILE A 18 9.68 5.05 -15.43
C ILE A 18 11.04 5.08 -14.74
N PHE A 19 11.01 5.33 -13.44
CA PHE A 19 12.19 5.36 -12.57
C PHE A 19 11.88 4.44 -11.40
N ALA A 20 12.22 3.16 -11.53
CA ALA A 20 11.94 2.16 -10.52
C ALA A 20 12.80 0.91 -10.74
N TRP A 21 13.33 0.33 -9.68
CA TRP A 21 13.99 -0.97 -9.71
C TRP A 21 13.90 -1.69 -8.36
N ARG A 22 14.04 -3.01 -8.39
CA ARG A 22 14.10 -3.81 -7.18
C ARG A 22 15.44 -3.59 -6.49
N GLY A 23 15.40 -3.23 -5.21
CA GLY A 23 16.59 -3.05 -4.38
C GLY A 23 17.06 -1.60 -4.27
N GLU A 24 16.19 -0.63 -4.57
CA GLU A 24 16.40 0.80 -4.27
C GLU A 24 16.86 1.03 -2.82
N THR A 25 17.81 1.96 -2.68
CA THR A 25 18.07 2.64 -1.42
C THR A 25 16.99 3.68 -1.13
N GLU A 26 16.95 4.22 0.08
CA GLU A 26 16.03 5.32 0.40
C GLU A 26 16.29 6.57 -0.45
N GLU A 27 17.56 6.85 -0.77
CA GLU A 27 17.94 7.95 -1.65
C GLU A 27 17.40 7.74 -3.08
N ASP A 28 17.54 6.51 -3.60
CA ASP A 28 17.01 6.13 -4.92
C ASP A 28 15.49 6.28 -4.99
N PHE A 29 14.78 5.84 -3.95
CA PHE A 29 13.32 5.95 -3.85
C PHE A 29 12.85 7.40 -3.99
N TRP A 30 13.42 8.31 -3.19
CA TRP A 30 13.06 9.72 -3.27
C TRP A 30 13.50 10.37 -4.57
N TRP A 31 14.65 9.96 -5.12
CA TRP A 31 15.10 10.41 -6.43
C TRP A 31 14.14 10.00 -7.54
N CYS A 32 13.61 8.77 -7.51
CA CYS A 32 12.65 8.28 -8.48
C CYS A 32 11.35 9.11 -8.48
N ILE A 33 10.79 9.38 -7.30
CA ILE A 33 9.60 10.24 -7.18
C ILE A 33 9.90 11.66 -7.69
N ASP A 34 11.06 12.21 -7.34
CA ASP A 34 11.47 13.55 -7.78
C ASP A 34 11.58 13.65 -9.31
N ARG A 35 12.10 12.59 -9.96
CA ARG A 35 12.20 12.50 -11.42
C ARG A 35 10.85 12.43 -12.11
N CYS A 36 9.86 11.76 -11.52
CA CYS A 36 8.49 11.76 -12.03
C CYS A 36 7.85 13.16 -12.01
N VAL A 37 8.20 13.99 -11.02
CA VAL A 37 7.65 15.34 -10.87
C VAL A 37 8.34 16.35 -11.81
N ASN A 38 9.67 16.26 -11.96
CA ASN A 38 10.49 17.20 -12.73
C ASN A 38 10.95 16.65 -14.09
N ALA A 39 10.10 15.92 -14.80
CA ALA A 39 10.42 15.50 -16.16
C ALA A 39 10.51 16.71 -17.11
N GLU A 40 11.47 16.68 -18.04
CA GLU A 40 11.64 17.76 -19.03
C GLU A 40 10.39 17.92 -19.89
N ASN A 41 9.95 19.17 -20.10
CA ASN A 41 8.74 19.51 -20.87
C ASN A 41 7.44 18.88 -20.34
N TRP A 42 7.41 18.44 -19.09
CA TRP A 42 6.24 17.87 -18.43
C TRP A 42 5.81 18.75 -17.26
N GLN A 43 4.50 18.86 -17.07
CA GLN A 43 3.92 19.47 -15.88
C GLN A 43 2.79 18.57 -15.38
N PRO A 44 2.94 17.93 -14.20
CA PRO A 44 1.90 17.07 -13.66
C PRO A 44 0.64 17.87 -13.32
N ASN A 45 -0.50 17.35 -13.74
CA ASN A 45 -1.82 17.91 -13.45
C ASN A 45 -2.71 16.96 -12.63
N MET A 46 -2.22 15.76 -12.30
CA MET A 46 -2.90 14.72 -11.52
C MET A 46 -1.86 13.96 -10.71
N ILE A 47 -2.28 13.41 -9.57
CA ILE A 47 -1.47 12.50 -8.75
C ILE A 47 -2.26 11.21 -8.58
N LEU A 48 -1.63 10.07 -8.89
CA LEU A 48 -2.09 8.75 -8.50
C LEU A 48 -1.06 8.22 -7.50
N ASP A 49 -1.50 7.96 -6.27
CA ASP A 49 -0.62 7.72 -5.13
C ASP A 49 -1.06 6.47 -4.36
N ASP A 50 -0.07 5.77 -3.81
CA ASP A 50 -0.25 4.63 -2.91
C ASP A 50 0.66 4.84 -1.70
N GLY A 51 0.05 5.30 -0.60
CA GLY A 51 0.74 5.55 0.67
C GLY A 51 0.90 7.04 1.00
N GLY A 52 0.82 7.93 -0.01
CA GLY A 52 0.81 9.38 0.17
C GLY A 52 2.18 10.06 0.08
N ASP A 53 3.22 9.35 -0.36
CA ASP A 53 4.59 9.89 -0.41
C ASP A 53 4.82 10.83 -1.59
N ALA A 54 4.26 10.53 -2.75
CA ALA A 54 4.31 11.45 -3.89
C ALA A 54 3.57 12.76 -3.57
N THR A 55 2.38 12.65 -2.98
CA THR A 55 1.59 13.78 -2.50
C THR A 55 2.39 14.61 -1.49
N HIS A 56 3.03 13.96 -0.51
CA HIS A 56 3.83 14.66 0.50
C HIS A 56 5.03 15.38 -0.09
N LEU A 57 5.77 14.70 -0.98
CA LEU A 57 6.94 15.28 -1.65
C LEU A 57 6.54 16.49 -2.50
N MET A 58 5.49 16.38 -3.33
CA MET A 58 5.02 17.49 -4.14
C MET A 58 4.53 18.67 -3.31
N LEU A 59 3.76 18.42 -2.24
CA LEU A 59 3.27 19.47 -1.36
C LEU A 59 4.43 20.22 -0.67
N LYS A 60 5.48 19.49 -0.26
CA LYS A 60 6.61 20.05 0.49
C LYS A 60 7.66 20.72 -0.40
N LYS A 61 8.06 20.06 -1.49
CA LYS A 61 9.17 20.49 -2.36
C LYS A 61 8.71 21.32 -3.56
N TYR A 62 7.48 21.09 -4.05
CA TYR A 62 6.94 21.73 -5.25
C TYR A 62 5.58 22.41 -5.01
N PRO A 63 5.44 23.29 -3.99
CA PRO A 63 4.13 23.85 -3.60
C PRO A 63 3.44 24.64 -4.71
N THR A 64 4.21 25.29 -5.59
CA THR A 64 3.66 26.03 -6.74
C THR A 64 3.06 25.08 -7.78
N MET A 65 3.75 23.97 -8.07
CA MET A 65 3.28 22.95 -9.01
C MET A 65 2.10 22.17 -8.43
N PHE A 66 2.12 21.88 -7.12
CA PHE A 66 1.03 21.20 -6.42
C PHE A 66 -0.31 21.95 -6.56
N LYS A 67 -0.30 23.29 -6.61
CA LYS A 67 -1.53 24.09 -6.84
C LYS A 67 -2.12 23.93 -8.25
N LEU A 68 -1.35 23.42 -9.21
CA LEU A 68 -1.80 23.18 -10.58
C LEU A 68 -2.41 21.80 -10.76
N VAL A 69 -2.17 20.89 -9.81
CA VAL A 69 -2.78 19.56 -9.76
C VAL A 69 -4.30 19.69 -9.63
N LYS A 70 -5.02 18.92 -10.42
CA LYS A 70 -6.49 18.90 -10.50
C LYS A 70 -7.10 17.93 -9.50
N GLY A 71 -6.38 16.89 -9.11
CA GLY A 71 -6.79 15.98 -8.06
C GLY A 71 -5.77 14.91 -7.74
N ILE A 72 -6.01 14.26 -6.60
CA ILE A 72 -5.25 13.10 -6.10
C ILE A 72 -6.18 11.89 -6.11
N VAL A 73 -5.68 10.74 -6.52
CA VAL A 73 -6.35 9.44 -6.38
C VAL A 73 -5.47 8.59 -5.47
N GLU A 74 -5.97 8.26 -4.28
CA GLU A 74 -5.20 7.54 -3.26
C GLU A 74 -5.76 6.13 -3.03
N GLU A 75 -4.87 5.16 -3.09
CA GLU A 75 -5.18 3.74 -3.01
C GLU A 75 -5.22 3.18 -1.58
N SER A 76 -4.39 3.68 -0.67
CA SER A 76 -4.13 3.02 0.61
C SER A 76 -4.84 3.66 1.80
N VAL A 77 -5.08 2.85 2.84
CA VAL A 77 -5.57 3.34 4.14
C VAL A 77 -4.64 4.41 4.72
N THR A 78 -3.32 4.19 4.63
CA THR A 78 -2.30 5.09 5.17
C THR A 78 -2.31 6.45 4.48
N GLY A 79 -2.31 6.47 3.15
CA GLY A 79 -2.35 7.69 2.38
C GLY A 79 -3.67 8.44 2.55
N VAL A 80 -4.81 7.72 2.61
CA VAL A 80 -6.12 8.32 2.91
C VAL A 80 -6.11 9.02 4.27
N HIS A 81 -5.53 8.38 5.30
CA HIS A 81 -5.41 8.98 6.61
C HIS A 81 -4.55 10.26 6.59
N ARG A 82 -3.43 10.27 5.84
CA ARG A 82 -2.60 11.47 5.64
C ARG A 82 -3.39 12.58 4.93
N LEU A 83 -4.19 12.25 3.92
CA LEU A 83 -5.06 13.22 3.23
C LEU A 83 -6.11 13.82 4.16
N TYR A 84 -6.74 13.02 5.02
CA TYR A 84 -7.67 13.54 6.03
C TYR A 84 -6.98 14.47 7.04
N GLN A 85 -5.75 14.16 7.46
CA GLN A 85 -4.98 15.06 8.32
C GLN A 85 -4.69 16.39 7.63
N LEU A 86 -4.28 16.36 6.36
CA LEU A 86 -4.06 17.58 5.57
C LEU A 86 -5.34 18.39 5.38
N SER A 87 -6.46 17.73 5.10
CA SER A 87 -7.77 18.36 4.95
C SER A 87 -8.24 19.01 6.25
N LYS A 88 -8.17 18.29 7.38
CA LYS A 88 -8.51 18.82 8.71
C LYS A 88 -7.63 20.01 9.11
N ALA A 89 -6.36 20.01 8.70
CA ALA A 89 -5.44 21.12 8.93
C ALA A 89 -5.59 22.29 7.94
N GLY A 90 -6.50 22.21 6.96
CA GLY A 90 -6.67 23.22 5.91
C GLY A 90 -5.50 23.32 4.93
N LYS A 91 -4.65 22.28 4.85
CA LYS A 91 -3.43 22.24 4.03
C LYS A 91 -3.61 21.50 2.70
N LEU A 92 -4.69 20.75 2.54
CA LEU A 92 -5.01 20.06 1.29
C LEU A 92 -5.66 21.05 0.31
N THR A 93 -4.89 21.54 -0.66
CA THR A 93 -5.34 22.59 -1.61
C THR A 93 -5.97 22.07 -2.88
N VAL A 94 -6.01 20.74 -3.07
CA VAL A 94 -6.57 20.07 -4.26
C VAL A 94 -7.51 18.95 -3.81
N PRO A 95 -8.56 18.62 -4.58
CA PRO A 95 -9.46 17.53 -4.21
C PRO A 95 -8.73 16.19 -4.24
N ALA A 96 -9.15 15.26 -3.38
CA ALA A 96 -8.61 13.91 -3.35
C ALA A 96 -9.74 12.87 -3.32
N MET A 97 -9.56 11.78 -4.06
CA MET A 97 -10.45 10.64 -4.10
C MET A 97 -9.84 9.49 -3.28
N ASN A 98 -10.60 9.05 -2.29
CA ASN A 98 -10.33 7.85 -1.52
C ASN A 98 -10.83 6.64 -2.33
N VAL A 99 -9.93 5.92 -3.00
CA VAL A 99 -10.27 4.68 -3.72
C VAL A 99 -10.33 3.50 -2.75
N ASN A 100 -9.55 3.55 -1.67
CA ASN A 100 -9.46 2.48 -0.68
C ASN A 100 -10.84 2.02 -0.16
N ASP A 101 -11.75 2.95 0.07
CA ASP A 101 -13.07 2.67 0.68
C ASP A 101 -14.12 2.17 -0.32
N SER A 102 -13.75 2.01 -1.59
CA SER A 102 -14.56 1.25 -2.54
C SER A 102 -14.58 -0.21 -2.10
N VAL A 103 -15.77 -0.80 -1.96
CA VAL A 103 -15.94 -2.20 -1.52
C VAL A 103 -15.10 -3.16 -2.36
N THR A 104 -15.05 -2.93 -3.68
CA THR A 104 -14.25 -3.73 -4.61
C THR A 104 -12.76 -3.61 -4.35
N LYS A 105 -12.26 -2.44 -3.92
CA LYS A 105 -10.87 -2.27 -3.51
C LYS A 105 -10.64 -2.97 -2.18
N THR A 106 -11.34 -2.54 -1.11
CA THR A 106 -11.05 -3.04 0.24
C THR A 106 -11.20 -4.56 0.35
N LYS A 107 -12.23 -5.15 -0.25
CA LYS A 107 -12.47 -6.60 -0.14
C LYS A 107 -11.60 -7.41 -1.08
N PHE A 108 -11.40 -6.96 -2.31
CA PHE A 108 -10.55 -7.71 -3.23
C PHE A 108 -9.08 -7.60 -2.84
N ASP A 109 -8.58 -6.37 -2.73
CA ASP A 109 -7.18 -6.12 -2.47
C ASP A 109 -6.80 -6.42 -1.02
N ASN A 110 -7.31 -5.64 -0.06
CA ASN A 110 -6.84 -5.75 1.32
C ASN A 110 -7.15 -7.12 1.94
N LEU A 111 -8.30 -7.73 1.62
CA LEU A 111 -8.68 -9.03 2.20
C LEU A 111 -8.21 -10.22 1.34
N TYR A 112 -8.70 -10.33 0.10
CA TYR A 112 -8.47 -11.55 -0.70
C TYR A 112 -7.06 -11.62 -1.29
N SER A 113 -6.49 -10.51 -1.80
CA SER A 113 -5.12 -10.52 -2.33
C SER A 113 -4.09 -10.80 -1.23
N CYS A 114 -4.27 -10.25 -0.02
CA CYS A 114 -3.40 -10.56 1.11
C CYS A 114 -3.50 -12.02 1.55
N LYS A 115 -4.70 -12.63 1.47
CA LYS A 115 -4.91 -14.05 1.77
C LYS A 115 -4.09 -14.96 0.86
N GLU A 116 -4.01 -14.65 -0.43
CA GLU A 116 -3.22 -15.44 -1.39
C GLU A 116 -1.73 -15.13 -1.29
N SER A 117 -1.36 -13.85 -1.30
CA SER A 117 0.03 -13.40 -1.46
C SER A 117 0.91 -13.65 -0.23
N ILE A 118 0.35 -13.69 0.98
CA ILE A 118 1.14 -13.94 2.20
C ILE A 118 1.83 -15.30 2.18
N LEU A 119 1.09 -16.36 1.79
CA LEU A 119 1.62 -17.71 1.77
C LEU A 119 2.64 -17.88 0.65
N ASP A 120 2.36 -17.31 -0.52
CA ASP A 120 3.29 -17.31 -1.65
C ASP A 120 4.61 -16.61 -1.26
N SER A 121 4.52 -15.41 -0.67
CA SER A 121 5.69 -14.64 -0.24
C SER A 121 6.53 -15.38 0.81
N LEU A 122 5.90 -15.95 1.84
CA LEU A 122 6.60 -16.67 2.90
C LEU A 122 7.19 -17.99 2.39
N LYS A 123 6.50 -18.72 1.51
CA LYS A 123 7.02 -19.96 0.90
C LYS A 123 8.25 -19.66 0.04
N ARG A 124 8.16 -18.70 -0.89
CA ARG A 124 9.28 -18.34 -1.77
C ARG A 124 10.52 -17.84 -1.03
N SER A 125 10.33 -17.22 0.14
CA SER A 125 11.44 -16.63 0.89
C SER A 125 12.09 -17.58 1.87
N THR A 126 11.39 -18.63 2.33
CA THR A 126 11.86 -19.44 3.46
C THR A 126 11.77 -20.95 3.24
N ASP A 127 10.95 -21.40 2.29
CA ASP A 127 10.64 -22.82 2.04
C ASP A 127 10.21 -23.62 3.28
N VAL A 128 9.76 -22.94 4.35
CA VAL A 128 9.40 -23.61 5.60
C VAL A 128 8.03 -24.28 5.52
N MET A 129 7.88 -25.38 6.25
CA MET A 129 6.56 -25.98 6.50
C MET A 129 5.75 -25.13 7.47
N PHE A 130 4.47 -24.86 7.16
CA PHE A 130 3.59 -24.04 8.00
C PHE A 130 2.79 -24.84 9.03
N GLY A 131 2.34 -26.05 8.67
CA GLY A 131 1.49 -26.88 9.51
C GLY A 131 2.06 -27.10 10.91
N GLY A 132 1.25 -26.84 11.94
CA GLY A 132 1.60 -26.99 13.34
C GLY A 132 2.44 -25.84 13.93
N LYS A 133 2.91 -24.88 13.13
CA LYS A 133 3.65 -23.73 13.65
C LYS A 133 2.71 -22.72 14.32
N GLN A 134 3.23 -22.06 15.35
CA GLN A 134 2.56 -20.94 16.00
C GLN A 134 2.90 -19.66 15.24
N VAL A 135 1.87 -18.87 14.90
CA VAL A 135 2.03 -17.60 14.19
C VAL A 135 1.24 -16.52 14.92
N VAL A 136 1.84 -15.35 15.08
CA VAL A 136 1.16 -14.17 15.62
C VAL A 136 0.89 -13.20 14.47
N VAL A 137 -0.36 -12.80 14.30
CA VAL A 137 -0.77 -11.74 13.36
C VAL A 137 -1.15 -10.51 14.18
N CYS A 138 -0.44 -9.41 13.95
CA CYS A 138 -0.69 -8.15 14.64
C CYS A 138 -1.66 -7.29 13.83
N GLY A 139 -2.89 -7.17 14.33
CA GLY A 139 -4.02 -6.51 13.67
C GLY A 139 -4.96 -7.49 12.97
N TYR A 140 -6.25 -7.17 13.00
CA TYR A 140 -7.36 -7.96 12.46
C TYR A 140 -8.36 -7.11 11.66
N GLY A 141 -7.85 -6.06 11.01
CA GLY A 141 -8.53 -5.38 9.89
C GLY A 141 -8.64 -6.29 8.65
N ASP A 142 -8.99 -5.75 7.48
CA ASP A 142 -9.16 -6.57 6.26
C ASP A 142 -7.89 -7.36 5.87
N VAL A 143 -6.70 -6.72 5.94
CA VAL A 143 -5.40 -7.39 5.72
C VAL A 143 -5.16 -8.50 6.74
N GLY A 144 -5.35 -8.19 8.04
CA GLY A 144 -5.15 -9.15 9.12
C GLY A 144 -6.05 -10.38 9.00
N LYS A 145 -7.33 -10.17 8.65
CA LYS A 145 -8.29 -11.24 8.38
C LYS A 145 -7.82 -12.14 7.24
N GLY A 146 -7.38 -11.56 6.13
CA GLY A 146 -6.87 -12.32 4.97
C GLY A 146 -5.68 -13.19 5.34
N CYS A 147 -4.69 -12.58 5.99
CA CYS A 147 -3.48 -13.27 6.44
C CYS A 147 -3.77 -14.40 7.44
N ALA A 148 -4.59 -14.12 8.46
CA ALA A 148 -4.94 -15.09 9.50
C ALA A 148 -5.67 -16.30 8.92
N GLN A 149 -6.64 -16.08 8.02
CA GLN A 149 -7.36 -17.16 7.35
C GLN A 149 -6.44 -18.03 6.50
N ALA A 150 -5.52 -17.42 5.74
CA ALA A 150 -4.57 -18.14 4.90
C ALA A 150 -3.67 -19.07 5.74
N LEU A 151 -3.09 -18.53 6.81
CA LEU A 151 -2.19 -19.25 7.69
C LEU A 151 -2.92 -20.37 8.45
N LYS A 152 -4.13 -20.12 8.96
CA LYS A 152 -4.98 -21.15 9.57
C LYS A 152 -5.33 -22.26 8.57
N GLY A 153 -5.60 -21.90 7.32
CA GLY A 153 -5.83 -22.86 6.23
C GLY A 153 -4.63 -23.76 5.91
N GLN A 154 -3.40 -23.33 6.20
CA GLN A 154 -2.19 -24.16 6.09
C GLN A 154 -1.90 -24.97 7.37
N GLY A 155 -2.79 -24.95 8.36
CA GLY A 155 -2.65 -25.68 9.62
C GLY A 155 -1.78 -24.98 10.66
N CYS A 156 -1.52 -23.67 10.51
CA CYS A 156 -0.88 -22.90 11.58
C CYS A 156 -1.82 -22.73 12.78
N ILE A 157 -1.24 -22.63 13.97
CA ILE A 157 -1.90 -22.15 15.19
C ILE A 157 -1.74 -20.63 15.22
N VAL A 158 -2.80 -19.92 14.85
CA VAL A 158 -2.77 -18.46 14.67
C VAL A 158 -3.29 -17.75 15.91
N TYR A 159 -2.49 -16.79 16.40
CA TYR A 159 -2.81 -15.86 17.48
C TYR A 159 -2.97 -14.46 16.91
N ILE A 160 -3.95 -13.70 17.41
CA ILE A 160 -4.23 -12.33 16.97
C ILE A 160 -3.93 -11.36 18.12
N THR A 161 -3.26 -10.26 17.80
CA THR A 161 -3.22 -9.10 18.68
C THR A 161 -4.03 -7.96 18.07
N GLU A 162 -4.87 -7.32 18.86
CA GLU A 162 -5.71 -6.21 18.39
C GLU A 162 -5.91 -5.16 19.47
N ILE A 163 -5.95 -3.90 19.04
CA ILE A 163 -6.30 -2.75 19.88
C ILE A 163 -7.78 -2.39 19.74
N ASP A 164 -8.40 -2.70 18.60
CA ASP A 164 -9.82 -2.46 18.39
C ASP A 164 -10.63 -3.64 18.95
N PRO A 165 -11.48 -3.43 19.97
CA PRO A 165 -12.24 -4.50 20.60
C PRO A 165 -13.26 -5.15 19.66
N ILE A 166 -13.74 -4.43 18.63
CA ILE A 166 -14.66 -4.98 17.64
C ILE A 166 -13.91 -5.96 16.73
N CYS A 167 -12.72 -5.58 16.27
CA CYS A 167 -11.85 -6.46 15.50
C CYS A 167 -11.40 -7.68 16.32
N ALA A 168 -11.05 -7.48 17.60
CA ALA A 168 -10.70 -8.57 18.51
C ALA A 168 -11.87 -9.54 18.74
N LEU A 169 -13.08 -9.02 18.90
CA LEU A 169 -14.28 -9.85 19.00
C LEU A 169 -14.50 -10.66 17.72
N GLN A 170 -14.34 -10.06 16.54
CA GLN A 170 -14.41 -10.78 15.27
C GLN A 170 -13.37 -11.90 15.20
N ALA A 171 -12.12 -11.65 15.61
CA ALA A 171 -11.09 -12.68 15.65
C ALA A 171 -11.48 -13.87 16.53
N SER A 172 -12.03 -13.59 17.72
CA SER A 172 -12.51 -14.63 18.64
C SER A 172 -13.64 -15.45 18.02
N MET A 173 -14.60 -14.79 17.36
CA MET A 173 -15.73 -15.45 16.68
C MET A 173 -15.30 -16.27 15.46
N ASP A 174 -14.24 -15.85 14.76
CA ASP A 174 -13.62 -16.59 13.65
C ASP A 174 -12.73 -17.76 14.14
N GLY A 175 -12.67 -17.97 15.46
CA GLY A 175 -11.96 -19.08 16.10
C GLY A 175 -10.45 -18.89 16.13
N PHE A 176 -9.99 -17.66 16.31
CA PHE A 176 -8.60 -17.33 16.64
C PHE A 176 -8.44 -17.10 18.15
N ARG A 177 -7.20 -17.18 18.62
CA ARG A 177 -6.81 -16.92 20.02
C ARG A 177 -6.16 -15.58 20.17
#